data_AF-A0A6I1VSA2-F1
#
_entry.id   AF-A0A6I1VSA2-F1
#
_cell.length_a   1.000
_cell.length_b   1.000
_cell.length_c   1.000
_cell.angle_alpha   90.00
_cell.angle_beta   90.00
_cell.angle_gamma   90.00
#
_symmetry.space_group_name_H-M   'P 1'
#
loop_
_entity.id
_entity.type
_entity.pdbx_description
1 polymer ?
#
loop_
_entity_poly.entity_id
_entity_poly.type
_entity_poly.pdbx_seq_one_letter_code
_entity_poly.pdbx_strand_id
1 'polypeptide(L)' 'MKGIQFLAVVGAALLMNGCVVQSTYSKTISVTKDANGKIIQTVESETVVQPANGYPMRLEKIKGIQPQ' A
#
# COMPACT_ATOMS: atom_id res chain seq x y z
N MET A 1 24.60 2.73 36.38
CA MET A 1 24.94 3.38 35.10
C MET A 1 24.70 2.50 33.87
N LYS A 2 25.09 1.21 33.85
CA LYS A 2 24.89 0.31 32.69
C LYS A 2 23.42 0.09 32.27
N GLY A 3 22.49 -0.01 33.22
CA GLY A 3 21.05 -0.22 32.93
C GLY A 3 20.36 0.97 32.25
N ILE A 4 20.74 2.21 32.62
CA ILE A 4 20.20 3.43 32.01
C ILE A 4 20.64 3.56 30.55
N GLN A 5 21.89 3.19 30.24
CA GLN A 5 22.37 3.18 28.86
C GLN A 5 21.69 2.10 28.02
N PHE A 6 21.40 0.93 28.60
CA PHE A 6 20.67 -0.12 27.91
C PHE A 6 19.23 0.31 27.58
N LEU A 7 18.55 0.98 28.52
CA LEU A 7 17.21 1.53 28.32
C LEU A 7 17.18 2.64 27.25
N ALA A 8 18.21 3.48 27.20
CA ALA A 8 18.34 4.51 26.17
C ALA A 8 18.52 3.92 24.77
N VAL A 9 19.30 2.84 24.63
CA VAL A 9 19.50 2.15 23.34
C VAL A 9 18.22 1.47 22.86
N VAL A 10 17.47 0.82 23.74
CA VAL A 10 16.18 0.21 23.40
C VAL A 10 15.15 1.27 23.00
N GLY A 11 15.09 2.38 23.74
CA GLY A 11 14.21 3.50 23.38
C GLY A 11 14.52 4.10 22.01
N ALA A 12 15.81 4.29 21.69
CA ALA A 12 16.24 4.79 20.39
C ALA A 12 15.90 3.83 19.24
N ALA A 13 16.04 2.51 19.46
CA ALA A 13 15.71 1.50 18.46
C ALA A 13 14.20 1.45 18.14
N LEU A 14 13.34 1.69 19.13
CA LEU A 14 11.89 1.73 18.91
C LEU A 14 11.46 2.93 18.08
N LEU A 15 12.12 4.09 18.25
CA LEU A 15 11.85 5.32 17.48
C LEU A 15 12.32 5.25 16.02
N MET A 16 13.18 4.29 15.67
CA MET A 16 13.62 4.06 14.30
C MET A 16 12.68 3.18 13.47
N ASN A 17 11.60 2.65 14.05
CA ASN A 17 10.54 1.99 13.29
C ASN A 17 9.66 3.07 12.65
N GLY A 18 9.99 3.43 11.41
CA GLY A 18 9.16 4.37 10.63
C GLY A 18 7.73 3.84 10.50
N CYS A 19 6.74 4.68 10.80
CA CYS A 19 5.35 4.40 10.49
C CYS A 19 5.20 4.28 8.97
N VAL A 20 5.17 3.05 8.46
CA VAL A 20 4.82 2.80 7.06
C VAL A 20 3.36 3.24 6.87
N VAL A 21 3.14 4.22 6.01
CA VAL A 21 1.79 4.65 5.64
C VAL A 21 1.16 3.48 4.91
N GLN A 22 0.11 2.90 5.50
CA GLN A 22 -0.57 1.75 4.92
C GLN A 22 -1.37 2.23 3.71
N SER A 23 -0.78 2.14 2.52
CA SER A 23 -1.52 2.28 1.26
C SER A 23 -2.55 1.16 1.19
N THR A 24 -3.81 1.53 0.97
CA THR A 24 -4.89 0.56 0.79
C THR A 24 -5.13 0.37 -0.70
N TYR A 25 -4.83 -0.83 -1.19
CA TYR A 25 -5.13 -1.25 -2.55
C TYR A 25 -6.40 -2.10 -2.55
N SER A 26 -7.39 -1.72 -3.35
CA SER A 26 -8.61 -2.50 -3.55
C SER A 26 -8.79 -2.79 -5.03
N LYS A 27 -8.89 -4.07 -5.39
CA LYS A 27 -9.22 -4.53 -6.74
C LYS A 27 -10.50 -5.35 -6.68
N THR A 28 -11.49 -4.96 -7.48
CA THR A 28 -12.75 -5.68 -7.63
C THR A 28 -12.84 -6.22 -9.04
N ILE A 29 -13.10 -7.52 -9.16
CA ILE A 29 -13.32 -8.21 -10.43
C ILE A 29 -14.75 -8.72 -10.43
N SER A 30 -15.55 -8.26 -11.38
CA SER A 30 -16.92 -8.72 -11.58
C SER A 30 -16.99 -9.53 -12.88
N VAL A 31 -17.49 -10.76 -12.80
CA VAL A 31 -17.59 -11.68 -13.94
C VAL A 31 -19.04 -12.03 -14.18
N THR A 32 -19.53 -11.72 -15.38
CA THR A 32 -20.87 -12.13 -15.82
C THR A 32 -20.76 -13.40 -16.65
N LYS A 33 -21.56 -14.41 -16.31
CA LYS A 33 -21.63 -15.69 -17.01
C LYS A 33 -22.99 -15.90 -17.64
N ASP A 34 -23.03 -16.62 -18.77
CA ASP A 34 -24.28 -17.09 -19.37
C ASP A 34 -24.84 -18.32 -18.65
N ALA A 35 -26.00 -18.81 -19.09
CA ALA A 35 -26.67 -19.98 -18.53
C ALA A 35 -25.85 -21.29 -18.66
N ASN A 36 -24.86 -21.33 -19.56
CA ASN A 36 -23.97 -22.48 -19.76
C ASN A 36 -22.67 -22.34 -18.94
N GLY A 37 -22.55 -21.28 -18.14
CA GLY A 37 -21.37 -21.00 -17.31
C GLY A 37 -20.21 -20.36 -18.07
N LYS A 38 -20.39 -19.98 -19.35
CA LYS A 38 -19.37 -19.29 -20.14
C LYS A 38 -19.30 -17.83 -19.72
N ILE A 39 -18.09 -17.31 -19.57
CA ILE A 39 -17.86 -15.89 -19.26
C ILE A 39 -18.20 -15.05 -20.49
N ILE A 40 -19.09 -14.08 -20.31
CA ILE A 40 -19.52 -13.16 -21.37
C ILE A 40 -19.04 -11.72 -21.12
N GLN A 41 -18.65 -11.39 -19.88
CA GLN A 41 -18.11 -10.08 -19.54
C GLN A 41 -17.25 -10.16 -18.28
N THR A 42 -16.15 -9.42 -18.28
CA THR A 42 -15.31 -9.16 -17.09
C THR A 42 -15.17 -7.66 -16.94
N VAL A 43 -15.50 -7.14 -15.76
CA VAL A 43 -15.30 -5.73 -15.39
C VAL A 43 -14.29 -5.70 -14.25
N GLU A 44 -13.19 -5.00 -14.45
CA GLU A 44 -12.16 -4.79 -13.44
C GLU A 44 -12.17 -3.33 -12.98
N SER A 45 -12.24 -3.12 -11.67
CA SER A 45 -12.11 -1.79 -11.06
C SER A 45 -11.00 -1.82 -10.03
N GLU A 46 -10.09 -0.86 -10.13
CA GLU A 46 -8.95 -0.71 -9.23
C GLU A 46 -9.03 0.64 -8.54
N THR A 47 -8.91 0.65 -7.21
CA THR A 47 -8.89 1.87 -6.41
C THR A 47 -7.66 1.84 -5.51
N VAL A 48 -6.88 2.92 -5.59
CA VAL A 48 -5.66 3.11 -4.82
C VAL A 48 -5.90 4.28 -3.86
N VAL A 49 -6.10 3.98 -2.57
CA VAL A 49 -6.23 5.03 -1.55
C VAL A 49 -4.89 5.17 -0.84
N GLN A 50 -4.29 6.34 -1.03
CA GLN A 50 -3.05 6.73 -0.36
C GLN A 50 -3.41 7.84 0.61
N PRO A 51 -3.47 7.56 1.92
CA PRO A 51 -3.59 8.60 2.92
C PRO A 51 -2.43 9.57 2.68
N ALA A 52 -2.74 10.79 2.25
CA ALA A 52 -1.72 11.77 1.91
C ALA A 52 -0.90 12.09 3.17
N ASN A 53 0.31 11.56 3.24
CA ASN A 53 1.38 12.19 3.99
C ASN A 53 2.22 12.93 2.97
N GLY A 54 2.56 14.19 3.26
CA GLY A 54 3.24 15.15 2.37
C GLY A 54 4.66 14.78 1.91
N TYR A 55 4.97 13.48 1.79
CA TYR A 55 6.15 12.98 1.14
C TYR A 55 5.87 12.78 -0.36
N PRO A 56 6.71 13.33 -1.25
CA PRO A 56 6.54 13.17 -2.68
C PRO A 56 6.70 11.69 -3.06
N MET A 57 5.64 11.10 -3.60
CA MET A 57 5.73 9.79 -4.22
C MET A 57 6.58 9.86 -5.49
N ARG A 58 7.58 9.00 -5.60
CA ARG A 58 8.34 8.85 -6.85
C ARG A 58 7.57 7.96 -7.83
N LEU A 59 6.54 8.53 -8.44
CA LEU A 59 5.69 7.86 -9.44
C LEU A 59 6.49 7.24 -10.59
N GLU A 60 7.64 7.84 -10.93
CA GLU A 60 8.63 7.34 -11.89
C GLU A 60 9.13 5.91 -11.61
N LYS A 61 9.05 5.45 -10.36
CA LYS A 61 9.50 4.12 -9.93
C LYS A 61 8.39 3.08 -9.90
N ILE A 62 7.15 3.49 -10.15
CA ILE A 62 5.99 2.60 -10.12
C ILE A 62 5.69 2.17 -11.56
N LYS A 63 5.96 0.90 -11.85
CA LYS A 63 5.79 0.32 -13.18
C LYS A 63 4.30 0.40 -13.59
N GLY A 64 4.02 1.08 -14.70
CA GLY A 64 2.67 1.20 -15.26
C GLY A 64 1.96 2.53 -14.96
N ILE A 65 2.57 3.45 -14.20
CA ILE A 65 2.04 4.80 -14.01
C ILE A 65 2.64 5.74 -15.07
N GLN A 66 1.78 6.39 -15.86
CA GLN A 66 2.16 7.51 -16.70
C GLN A 66 1.88 8.83 -15.95
N PRO A 67 2.90 9.67 -15.68
CA PRO A 67 2.64 11.02 -15.18
C PRO A 67 1.87 11.81 -16.25
N GLN A 68 0.85 12.55 -15.83
CA GLN A 68 0.08 13.45 -16.70
C GLN A 68 0.86 14.72 -17.01
#